data_AF-A0A917AFQ4-F1
#
_entry.id   AF-A0A917AFQ4-F1
#
_cell.length_a   1.000
_cell.length_b   1.000
_cell.length_c   1.000
_cell.angle_alpha   90.00
_cell.angle_beta   90.00
_cell.angle_gamma   90.00
#
_symmetry.space_group_name_H-M   'P 1'
#
loop_
_entity.id
_entity.type
_entity.pdbx_description
1 polymer ?
#
loop_
_entity_poly.entity_id
_entity_poly.type
_entity_poly.pdbx_seq_one_letter_code
_entity_poly.pdbx_strand_id
1 'polypeptide(L)' 'MKRFEYEIMFFEVKKTKDFEKMRRALNDHGADGWEVLSAEAGDYGYTTFLKRELAPNSASEAP' A
#
# COMPACT_ATOMS: atom_id res chain seq x y z
N MET A 1 -5.53 -14.07 17.82
CA MET A 1 -5.59 -12.92 16.89
C MET A 1 -4.57 -13.15 15.79
N LYS A 2 -4.94 -12.92 14.52
CA LYS A 2 -4.00 -13.02 13.40
C LYS A 2 -3.01 -11.85 13.51
N ARG A 3 -1.72 -12.14 13.44
CA ARG A 3 -0.68 -11.11 13.43
C ARG A 3 -0.47 -10.69 11.98
N PHE A 4 -0.68 -9.41 11.70
CA PHE A 4 -0.41 -8.81 10.40
C PHE A 4 0.82 -7.92 10.52
N GLU A 5 1.56 -7.80 9.44
CA GLU A 5 2.57 -6.76 9.30
C GLU A 5 1.94 -5.45 8.80
N TYR A 6 2.53 -4.34 9.22
CA TYR A 6 2.09 -3.00 8.87
C TYR A 6 3.28 -2.22 8.35
N GLU A 7 3.04 -1.43 7.31
CA GLU A 7 4.06 -0.59 6.70
C GLU A 7 3.48 0.81 6.46
N ILE A 8 4.33 1.83 6.54
CA ILE A 8 4.00 3.18 6.11
C ILE A 8 4.86 3.54 4.90
N MET A 9 4.21 3.87 3.79
CA MET A 9 4.88 4.39 2.59
C MET A 9 4.66 5.89 2.46
N PHE A 10 5.72 6.63 2.13
CA PHE A 10 5.67 8.07 1.91
C PHE A 10 6.06 8.39 0.47
N PHE A 11 5.26 9.23 -0.20
CA PHE A 11 5.54 9.68 -1.56
C PHE A 11 5.53 11.20 -1.60
N GLU A 12 6.58 11.80 -2.18
CA GLU A 12 6.53 13.18 -2.63
C GLU A 12 5.80 13.23 -3.96
N VAL A 13 4.67 13.92 -4.01
CA VAL A 13 3.76 14.01 -5.15
C VAL A 13 3.58 15.48 -5.54
N LYS A 14 4.48 15.98 -6.40
CA LYS A 14 4.48 17.40 -6.84
C LYS A 14 4.11 17.59 -8.31
N LYS A 15 4.32 16.56 -9.13
CA LYS A 15 4.10 16.57 -10.59
C LYS A 15 3.40 15.28 -11.02
N THR A 16 2.79 15.28 -12.21
CA THR A 16 2.08 14.11 -12.77
C THR A 16 2.94 12.84 -12.81
N LYS A 17 4.23 12.96 -13.10
CA LYS A 17 5.15 11.80 -13.08
C LYS A 17 5.30 11.16 -11.69
N ASP A 18 5.14 11.95 -10.64
CA ASP A 18 5.26 11.48 -9.26
C ASP A 18 4.03 10.66 -8.87
N PHE A 19 2.84 11.02 -9.40
CA PHE A 19 1.64 10.21 -9.29
C PHE A 19 1.79 8.85 -9.97
N GLU A 20 2.36 8.79 -11.18
CA GLU A 20 2.59 7.50 -11.85
C GLU A 20 3.57 6.61 -11.08
N LYS A 21 4.63 7.20 -10.50
CA LYS A 21 5.57 6.48 -9.64
C LYS A 21 4.89 5.95 -8.38
N MET A 22 4.10 6.78 -7.70
CA MET A 22 3.31 6.40 -6.53
C MET A 22 2.34 5.26 -6.89
N ARG A 23 1.55 5.43 -7.96
CA ARG A 23 0.58 4.42 -8.43
C ARG A 23 1.25 3.08 -8.71
N ARG A 24 2.39 3.08 -9.39
CA ARG A 24 3.15 1.85 -9.67
C ARG A 24 3.61 1.17 -8.38
N ALA A 25 4.23 1.91 -7.47
CA ALA A 25 4.70 1.37 -6.20
C ALA A 25 3.54 0.82 -5.33
N LEU A 26 2.39 1.49 -5.32
CA LEU A 26 1.21 1.01 -4.60
C LEU A 26 0.67 -0.28 -5.20
N ASN A 27 0.62 -0.38 -6.53
CA ASN A 27 0.15 -1.56 -7.25
C ASN A 27 1.09 -2.76 -7.09
N ASP A 28 2.40 -2.54 -7.18
CA ASP A 28 3.41 -3.59 -6.99
C ASP A 28 3.24 -4.20 -5.58
N HIS A 29 3.11 -3.36 -4.55
CA HIS A 29 2.82 -3.84 -3.19
C HIS A 29 1.48 -4.57 -3.07
N GLY A 30 0.46 -4.12 -3.80
CA GLY A 30 -0.84 -4.77 -3.84
C GLY A 30 -0.76 -6.18 -4.43
N ALA A 31 0.06 -6.35 -5.47
CA ALA A 31 0.35 -7.67 -6.05
C ALA A 31 1.14 -8.57 -5.09
N ASP A 32 1.99 -7.98 -4.25
CA ASP A 32 2.70 -8.68 -3.16
C ASP A 32 1.81 -8.98 -1.94
N GLY A 33 0.49 -8.77 -2.06
CA GLY A 33 -0.46 -9.11 -1.03
C GLY A 33 -0.55 -8.06 0.08
N TRP A 34 -0.50 -6.77 -0.25
CA TRP A 34 -0.74 -5.71 0.72
C TRP A 34 -1.97 -4.89 0.39
N GLU A 35 -2.69 -4.45 1.42
CA GLU A 35 -3.79 -3.49 1.26
C GLU A 35 -3.43 -2.12 1.84
N VAL A 36 -4.00 -1.07 1.25
CA VAL A 36 -3.95 0.30 1.80
C VAL A 36 -5.11 0.45 2.79
N LEU A 37 -4.79 0.81 4.02
CA LEU A 37 -5.78 1.08 5.08
C LEU A 37 -6.15 2.56 5.15
N SER A 38 -5.18 3.46 4.98
CA SER A 38 -5.42 4.90 4.94
C SER A 38 -4.45 5.61 4.02
N ALA A 39 -4.87 6.79 3.56
CA ALA A 39 -4.08 7.70 2.75
C ALA A 39 -4.25 9.12 3.29
N GLU A 40 -3.16 9.73 3.73
CA GLU A 40 -3.15 11.07 4.30
C GLU A 40 -2.30 11.98 3.43
N ALA A 41 -2.89 13.04 2.90
CA ALA A 41 -2.15 14.09 2.21
C ALA A 41 -1.50 14.99 3.27
N GLY A 42 -0.17 15.01 3.29
CA GLY A 42 0.62 15.88 4.15
C GLY A 42 0.92 17.22 3.47
N ASP A 43 1.37 18.18 4.28
CA ASP A 43 1.90 19.43 3.77
C ASP A 43 3.12 19.22 2.86
N TYR A 44 3.45 20.23 2.05
CA TYR A 44 4.61 20.23 1.14
C TYR A 44 4.56 19.21 0.00
N GLY A 45 3.37 18.69 -0.31
CA GLY A 45 3.15 17.78 -1.44
C GLY A 45 3.58 16.35 -1.13
N TYR A 46 3.45 15.91 0.11
CA TYR A 46 3.65 14.51 0.48
C TYR A 46 2.32 13.78 0.63
N THR A 47 2.31 12.47 0.39
CA THR A 47 1.18 11.60 0.71
C THR A 47 1.69 10.36 1.41
N THR A 48 1.08 10.06 2.55
CA THR A 48 1.43 8.94 3.42
C THR A 48 0.37 7.86 3.29
N PHE A 49 0.77 6.60 3.17
CA PHE A 49 -0.13 5.46 3.11
C PHE A 49 0.19 4.49 4.23
N LEU A 50 -0.81 4.17 5.06
CA LEU A 50 -0.75 3.04 5.98
C LEU A 50 -1.17 1.78 5.22
N LYS A 51 -0.35 0.73 5.32
CA LYS A 51 -0.60 -0.55 4.68
C LYS A 51 -0.58 -1.69 5.67
N ARG A 52 -1.25 -2.77 5.29
CA ARG A 52 -1.29 -4.03 6.03
C ARG A 52 -1.04 -5.19 5.09
N GLU A 53 -0.24 -6.14 5.53
CA GLU A 53 -0.06 -7.41 4.84
C GLU A 53 -1.39 -8.17 4.83
N LEU A 54 -1.81 -8.63 3.66
CA LEU A 54 -2.89 -9.59 3.53
C LEU A 54 -2.36 -10.94 3.94
N ALA A 55 -3.14 -11.65 4.76
CA ALA A 55 -2.77 -13.01 5.06
C ALA A 55 -2.70 -13.86 3.78
N PRO A 56 -1.79 -14.85 3.72
CA PRO A 56 -1.77 -15.81 2.62
C PRO A 56 -3.17 -16.41 2.48
N ASN A 57 -3.70 -16.34 1.26
CA ASN A 57 -5.08 -16.71 0.97
C ASN A 57 -5.27 -18.19 1.28
N SER A 58 -6.01 -18.52 2.35
CA SER A 58 -6.48 -19.88 2.63
C SER A 58 -7.59 -20.30 1.66
N ALA A 59 -7.47 -19.94 0.38
CA ALA A 59 -8.44 -20.28 -0.68
C ALA A 59 -7.85 -21.29 -1.69
N SER A 60 -6.94 -22.14 -1.21
CA SER A 60 -6.51 -23.35 -1.92
C SER A 60 -6.56 -24.54 -0.97
N GLU A 61 -7.69 -24.71 -0.29
CA GLU A 61 -8.09 -25.98 0.29
C GLU A 61 -9.56 -26.19 -0.10
N ALA A 62 -9.75 -26.59 -1.35
CA ALA A 62 -11.02 -27.16 -1.79
C ALA A 62 -10.93 -28.69 -1.57
N PRO A 63 -11.95 -29.32 -0.95
CA PRO A 63 -11.98 -30.75 -0.66
C PRO A 63 -12.08 -31.64 -1.91
#